data_AF-A0A0A0ATB5-F1
#
_entry.id   AF-A0A0A0ATB5-F1
#
_cell.length_a   1.000
_cell.length_b   1.000
_cell.length_c   1.000
_cell.angle_alpha   90.00
_cell.angle_beta   90.00
_cell.angle_gamma   90.00
#
_symmetry.space_group_name_H-M   'P 1'
#
loop_
_entity.id
_entity.type
_entity.pdbx_description
1 polymer ?
#
loop_
_entity_poly.entity_id
_entity_poly.type
_entity_poly.pdbx_seq_one_letter_code
_entity_poly.pdbx_strand_id
1 'polypeptide(L)'
;SPLVYPQETLMGKYGEEAKLIYELQDQGGELLALRYDLTVPFARYLAMNKITNIKRYHIAKVYRRDNPAMTRGRYREFYQCDFDIAGQFDPMIPDAECLKIVHEILSDLQLGDFLIKVNDRRILNGVFAVCGIPESKFITTCSTIDKLDKLPWEEVKNEMVGEEGLSPEAADRIGEYVQLHGEHCGVEPLASFLQAGQAGPVTQGCKVHTQLAGPFQENAQGEEPVSVGSVAGGGRYDGLVGMFDPKGRKVPCVGVSIGIERIFSILEQRVKASGEKIRTTETQVLVATPQKHLVAARLKLISELWDAGIKAEMLYKKDPKLLKQLQYCEDTGIPLAAIVGEQELTDGVVKLRDVATREEVRM
;
A
#
# COMPACT_ATOMS: atom_id res chain seq x y z
N SER A 1 13.01 -4.53 -8.88
CA SER A 1 12.85 -4.87 -10.31
C SER A 1 12.77 -3.56 -11.12
N PRO A 2 13.01 -3.54 -12.45
CA PRO A 2 12.97 -2.28 -13.21
C PRO A 2 11.57 -1.64 -13.19
N LEU A 3 11.51 -0.36 -13.57
CA LEU A 3 10.28 0.40 -13.72
C LEU A 3 9.53 0.02 -15.01
N VAL A 4 10.28 -0.14 -16.10
CA VAL A 4 9.79 -0.47 -17.44
C VAL A 4 10.03 -1.95 -17.77
N TYR A 5 9.13 -2.53 -18.56
CA TYR A 5 9.21 -3.89 -19.07
C TYR A 5 8.89 -3.91 -20.56
N PRO A 6 9.36 -4.91 -21.32
CA PRO A 6 8.87 -5.17 -22.67
C PRO A 6 7.34 -5.25 -22.67
N GLN A 7 6.68 -4.60 -23.63
CA GLN A 7 5.22 -4.52 -23.68
C GLN A 7 4.58 -5.93 -23.67
N GLU A 8 5.17 -6.88 -24.39
CA GLU A 8 4.78 -8.30 -24.43
C GLU A 8 4.78 -9.00 -23.05
N THR A 9 5.58 -8.52 -22.10
CA THR A 9 5.60 -9.06 -20.73
C THR A 9 4.29 -8.76 -20.01
N LEU A 10 3.73 -7.57 -20.26
CA LEU A 10 2.58 -7.05 -19.53
C LEU A 10 1.26 -7.35 -20.26
N MET A 11 1.28 -7.41 -21.59
CA MET A 11 0.08 -7.68 -22.39
C MET A 11 -0.51 -9.06 -22.13
N GLY A 12 -1.85 -9.13 -22.12
CA GLY A 12 -2.60 -10.38 -21.93
C GLY A 12 -2.60 -10.95 -20.50
N LYS A 13 -2.00 -10.26 -19.52
CA LYS A 13 -1.98 -10.69 -18.10
C LYS A 13 -3.08 -10.08 -17.25
N TYR A 14 -3.64 -8.95 -17.69
CA TYR A 14 -4.55 -8.10 -16.90
C TYR A 14 -5.98 -8.04 -17.45
N GLY A 15 -6.34 -8.86 -18.43
CA GLY A 15 -7.68 -8.80 -19.06
C GLY A 15 -7.98 -7.42 -19.65
N GLU A 16 -9.17 -6.89 -19.35
CA GLU A 16 -9.60 -5.57 -19.84
C GLU A 16 -8.78 -4.40 -19.30
N GLU A 17 -8.18 -4.55 -18.10
CA GLU A 17 -7.36 -3.53 -17.48
C GLU A 17 -6.05 -3.27 -18.23
N ALA A 18 -5.64 -4.15 -19.14
CA ALA A 18 -4.46 -3.97 -19.98
C ALA A 18 -4.52 -2.67 -20.81
N LYS A 19 -5.72 -2.15 -21.12
CA LYS A 19 -5.93 -0.87 -21.82
C LYS A 19 -5.45 0.34 -21.02
N LEU A 20 -5.27 0.18 -19.71
CA LEU A 20 -4.87 1.23 -18.78
C LEU A 20 -3.35 1.29 -18.58
N ILE A 21 -2.58 0.47 -19.29
CA ILE A 21 -1.12 0.47 -19.19
C ILE A 21 -0.55 1.72 -19.88
N TYR A 22 0.48 2.30 -19.26
CA TYR A 22 1.28 3.35 -19.89
C TYR A 22 2.33 2.74 -20.82
N GLU A 23 2.20 3.01 -22.11
CA GLU A 23 3.17 2.61 -23.14
C GLU A 23 4.17 3.75 -23.38
N LEU A 24 5.43 3.41 -23.61
CA LEU A 24 6.47 4.37 -23.98
C LEU A 24 6.44 4.57 -25.50
N GLN A 25 6.85 5.77 -25.93
CA GLN A 25 6.97 6.08 -27.35
C GLN A 25 8.03 5.18 -28.00
N ASP A 26 7.73 4.66 -29.19
CA ASP A 26 8.71 3.96 -30.01
C ASP A 26 9.81 4.93 -30.47
N GLN A 27 11.05 4.59 -30.14
CA GLN A 27 12.26 5.33 -30.52
C GLN A 27 13.21 4.49 -31.39
N GLY A 28 12.70 3.44 -32.05
CA GLY A 28 13.47 2.55 -32.92
C GLY A 28 14.12 1.37 -32.19
N GLY A 29 13.61 1.02 -31.00
CA GLY A 29 14.14 -0.04 -30.13
C GLY A 29 13.04 -1.01 -29.68
N GLU A 30 13.25 -1.64 -28.52
CA GLU A 30 12.22 -2.49 -27.91
C GLU A 30 11.00 -1.66 -27.48
N LEU A 31 9.79 -2.18 -27.69
CA LEU A 31 8.56 -1.57 -27.20
C LEU A 31 8.45 -1.81 -25.70
N LEU A 32 8.33 -0.72 -24.93
CA LEU A 32 8.33 -0.74 -23.48
C LEU A 32 7.03 -0.18 -22.89
N ALA A 33 6.69 -0.65 -21.71
CA ALA A 33 5.57 -0.15 -20.92
C ALA A 33 5.93 -0.05 -19.44
N LEU A 34 5.29 0.88 -18.72
CA LEU A 34 5.41 0.99 -17.27
C LEU A 34 4.65 -0.15 -16.60
N ARG A 35 5.22 -0.68 -15.51
CA ARG A 35 4.55 -1.73 -14.72
C ARG A 35 3.20 -1.27 -14.15
N TYR A 36 2.19 -2.11 -14.33
CA TYR A 36 0.82 -1.90 -13.85
C TYR A 36 0.64 -2.35 -12.38
N ASP A 37 1.37 -3.39 -11.99
CA ASP A 37 1.45 -3.93 -10.64
C ASP A 37 2.88 -4.41 -10.31
N LEU A 38 3.07 -5.06 -9.16
CA LEU A 38 4.34 -5.71 -8.80
C LEU A 38 4.30 -7.25 -8.94
N THR A 39 3.12 -7.85 -9.10
CA THR A 39 2.90 -9.30 -9.20
C THR A 39 3.37 -9.89 -10.53
N VAL A 40 3.04 -9.26 -11.66
CA VAL A 40 3.49 -9.73 -12.98
C VAL A 40 5.01 -9.59 -13.14
N PRO A 41 5.63 -8.45 -12.75
CA PRO A 41 7.09 -8.36 -12.65
C PRO A 41 7.73 -9.47 -11.78
N PHE A 42 7.07 -9.86 -10.69
CA PHE A 42 7.56 -10.92 -9.82
C PHE A 42 7.46 -12.30 -10.49
N ALA A 43 6.34 -12.62 -11.14
CA ALA A 43 6.19 -13.87 -11.88
C ALA A 43 7.24 -14.01 -13.00
N ARG A 44 7.51 -12.92 -13.73
CA ARG A 44 8.62 -12.87 -14.70
C ARG A 44 9.97 -13.12 -14.02
N TYR A 45 10.23 -12.47 -12.89
CA TYR A 45 11.48 -12.63 -12.14
C TYR A 45 11.71 -14.10 -11.71
N LEU A 46 10.67 -14.78 -11.22
CA LEU A 46 10.73 -16.20 -10.87
C LEU A 46 11.10 -17.07 -12.07
N ALA A 47 10.39 -16.89 -13.19
CA ALA A 47 10.60 -17.66 -14.40
C ALA A 47 12.00 -17.45 -14.99
N MET A 48 12.44 -16.19 -15.14
CA MET A 48 13.75 -15.85 -15.70
C MET A 48 14.91 -16.42 -14.89
N ASN A 49 14.80 -16.40 -13.56
CA ASN A 49 15.85 -16.90 -12.67
C ASN A 49 15.66 -18.38 -12.30
N LYS A 50 14.65 -19.04 -12.87
CA LYS A 50 14.26 -20.42 -12.59
C LYS A 50 13.99 -20.72 -11.12
N ILE A 51 13.61 -19.71 -10.33
CA ILE A 51 13.33 -19.82 -8.89
C ILE A 51 11.99 -20.51 -8.69
N THR A 52 11.98 -21.52 -7.80
CA THR A 52 10.77 -22.28 -7.44
C THR A 52 10.31 -22.03 -6.01
N ASN A 53 11.13 -21.41 -5.17
CA ASN A 53 10.77 -21.08 -3.79
C ASN A 53 11.41 -19.74 -3.40
N ILE A 54 10.59 -18.79 -2.99
CA ILE A 54 11.03 -17.51 -2.42
C ILE A 54 9.87 -16.87 -1.66
N LYS A 55 10.18 -16.24 -0.52
CA LYS A 55 9.28 -15.37 0.22
C LYS A 55 9.84 -13.96 0.17
N ARG A 56 9.07 -12.99 -0.33
CA ARG A 56 9.57 -11.63 -0.59
C ARG A 56 8.52 -10.58 -0.34
N TYR A 57 8.97 -9.38 0.02
CA TYR A 57 8.17 -8.16 -0.08
C TYR A 57 8.76 -7.23 -1.15
N HIS A 58 7.93 -6.34 -1.70
CA HIS A 58 8.36 -5.33 -2.67
C HIS A 58 7.50 -4.08 -2.51
N ILE A 59 8.15 -2.96 -2.15
CA ILE A 59 7.49 -1.65 -2.00
C ILE A 59 7.97 -0.78 -3.15
N ALA A 60 7.08 -0.45 -4.07
CA ALA A 60 7.43 0.38 -5.20
C ALA A 60 6.21 1.04 -5.86
N LYS A 61 6.46 2.11 -6.62
CA LYS A 61 5.41 2.78 -7.40
C LYS A 61 4.95 1.95 -8.59
N VAL A 62 3.67 2.05 -8.92
CA VAL A 62 3.03 1.46 -10.10
C VAL A 62 2.19 2.51 -10.83
N TYR A 63 1.87 2.21 -12.10
CA TYR A 63 1.35 3.21 -13.02
C TYR A 63 0.12 2.69 -13.74
N ARG A 64 -1.00 3.40 -13.58
CA ARG A 64 -2.29 3.04 -14.18
C ARG A 64 -2.92 4.29 -14.78
N ARG A 65 -3.35 4.23 -16.05
CA ARG A 65 -4.06 5.31 -16.76
C ARG A 65 -5.51 5.44 -16.32
N ASP A 66 -5.75 5.27 -15.03
CA ASP A 66 -7.07 5.35 -14.44
C ASP A 66 -7.60 6.79 -14.44
N ASN A 67 -8.91 6.93 -14.20
CA ASN A 67 -9.55 8.23 -13.98
C ASN A 67 -9.26 8.69 -12.55
N PRO A 68 -8.40 9.72 -12.36
CA PRO A 68 -7.94 10.11 -11.04
C PRO A 68 -9.09 10.72 -10.22
N ALA A 69 -9.10 10.40 -8.92
CA ALA A 69 -10.01 10.98 -7.94
C ALA A 69 -9.21 11.38 -6.71
N MET A 70 -8.70 12.61 -6.71
CA MET A 70 -7.77 13.13 -5.69
C MET A 70 -8.36 13.06 -4.28
N THR A 71 -9.66 13.32 -4.13
CA THR A 71 -10.37 13.26 -2.84
C THR A 71 -10.52 11.83 -2.30
N ARG A 72 -10.31 10.81 -3.11
CA ARG A 72 -10.44 9.38 -2.74
C ARG A 72 -9.11 8.62 -2.77
N GLY A 73 -7.98 9.33 -2.91
CA GLY A 73 -6.63 8.75 -2.97
C GLY A 73 -6.37 7.91 -4.22
N ARG A 74 -7.08 8.17 -5.33
CA ARG A 74 -6.91 7.43 -6.60
C ARG A 74 -6.04 8.23 -7.55
N TYR A 75 -4.79 7.82 -7.68
CA TYR A 75 -3.78 8.45 -8.51
C TYR A 75 -3.42 7.57 -9.72
N ARG A 76 -2.70 8.16 -10.68
CA ARG A 76 -2.15 7.44 -11.85
C ARG A 76 -0.77 6.85 -11.58
N GLU A 77 -0.05 7.44 -10.64
CA GLU A 77 1.17 6.94 -10.05
C GLU A 77 0.91 6.79 -8.55
N PHE A 78 1.13 5.61 -7.99
CA PHE A 78 0.94 5.35 -6.56
C PHE A 78 1.80 4.18 -6.10
N TYR A 79 2.03 4.08 -4.80
CA TYR A 79 2.76 2.94 -4.23
C TYR A 79 1.88 1.71 -4.03
N GLN A 80 2.48 0.55 -4.30
CA GLN A 80 2.03 -0.74 -3.80
C GLN A 80 3.05 -1.30 -2.82
N CYS A 81 2.56 -1.98 -1.79
CA CYS A 81 3.36 -2.71 -0.81
C CYS A 81 2.94 -4.18 -0.87
N ASP A 82 3.66 -4.96 -1.67
CA ASP A 82 3.31 -6.36 -1.95
C ASP A 82 4.14 -7.30 -1.08
N PHE A 83 3.51 -8.36 -0.60
CA PHE A 83 4.15 -9.49 0.06
C PHE A 83 3.68 -10.78 -0.62
N ASP A 84 4.61 -11.65 -1.00
CA ASP A 84 4.32 -12.87 -1.74
C ASP A 84 5.15 -14.05 -1.26
N ILE A 85 4.52 -15.21 -1.24
CA ILE A 85 5.09 -16.52 -0.98
C ILE A 85 4.94 -17.35 -2.26
N ALA A 86 6.06 -17.67 -2.89
CA ALA A 86 6.12 -18.55 -4.05
C ALA A 86 6.75 -19.88 -3.65
N GLY A 87 6.11 -20.99 -4.00
CA GLY A 87 6.60 -22.34 -3.76
C GLY A 87 5.50 -23.37 -3.54
N GLN A 88 5.87 -24.64 -3.66
CA GLN A 88 5.02 -25.75 -3.29
C GLN A 88 5.14 -25.99 -1.77
N PHE A 89 4.02 -25.84 -1.08
CA PHE A 89 3.90 -26.04 0.37
C PHE A 89 2.64 -26.85 0.66
N ASP A 90 2.46 -27.21 1.94
CA ASP A 90 1.21 -27.80 2.40
C ASP A 90 0.05 -26.81 2.25
N PRO A 91 -1.17 -27.30 1.96
CA PRO A 91 -2.30 -26.44 1.64
C PRO A 91 -2.61 -25.40 2.72
N MET A 92 -2.94 -24.19 2.27
CA MET A 92 -3.45 -23.07 3.08
C MET A 92 -2.51 -22.48 4.14
N ILE A 93 -1.35 -23.08 4.44
CA ILE A 93 -0.40 -22.51 5.40
C ILE A 93 0.11 -21.14 4.94
N PRO A 94 0.62 -20.97 3.69
CA PRO A 94 1.06 -19.66 3.22
C PRO A 94 -0.09 -18.65 3.07
N ASP A 95 -1.29 -19.12 2.71
CA ASP A 95 -2.47 -18.29 2.54
C ASP A 95 -2.91 -17.68 3.89
N ALA A 96 -2.89 -18.48 4.96
CA ALA A 96 -3.17 -18.03 6.32
C ALA A 96 -2.11 -17.04 6.83
N GLU A 97 -0.82 -17.26 6.50
CA GLU A 97 0.26 -16.30 6.82
C GLU A 97 0.01 -14.94 6.14
N CYS A 98 -0.41 -14.93 4.87
CA CYS A 98 -0.77 -13.69 4.18
C CYS A 98 -1.92 -12.93 4.88
N LEU A 99 -2.96 -13.63 5.34
CA LEU A 99 -4.05 -13.02 6.10
C LEU A 99 -3.57 -12.45 7.43
N LYS A 100 -2.71 -13.18 8.14
CA LYS A 100 -2.14 -12.76 9.42
C LYS A 100 -1.29 -11.49 9.27
N ILE A 101 -0.48 -11.40 8.22
CA ILE A 101 0.33 -10.21 7.91
C ILE A 101 -0.57 -8.98 7.68
N VAL A 102 -1.64 -9.12 6.88
CA VAL A 102 -2.59 -8.01 6.66
C VAL A 102 -3.22 -7.56 7.99
N HIS A 103 -3.66 -8.52 8.81
CA HIS A 103 -4.23 -8.21 10.12
C HIS A 103 -3.22 -7.47 11.01
N GLU A 104 -1.99 -7.96 11.15
CA GLU A 104 -0.96 -7.33 11.99
C GLU A 104 -0.65 -5.90 11.52
N ILE A 105 -0.43 -5.70 10.23
CA ILE A 105 -0.14 -4.37 9.67
C ILE A 105 -1.28 -3.39 9.98
N LEU A 106 -2.54 -3.79 9.75
CA LEU A 106 -3.68 -2.89 9.95
C LEU A 106 -3.97 -2.63 11.43
N SER A 107 -3.77 -3.62 12.31
CA SER A 107 -3.85 -3.44 13.76
C SER A 107 -2.78 -2.47 14.27
N ASP A 108 -1.53 -2.61 13.83
CA ASP A 108 -0.41 -1.79 14.28
C ASP A 108 -0.48 -0.35 13.77
N LEU A 109 -1.06 -0.13 12.58
CA LEU A 109 -1.31 1.21 12.05
C LEU A 109 -2.45 1.94 12.79
N GLN A 110 -3.19 1.23 13.66
CA GLN A 110 -4.26 1.76 14.49
C GLN A 110 -5.32 2.54 13.69
N LEU A 111 -5.67 2.10 12.48
CA LEU A 111 -6.57 2.81 11.57
C LEU A 111 -8.06 2.70 11.96
N GLY A 112 -8.37 2.24 13.18
CA GLY A 112 -9.73 1.87 13.56
C GLY A 112 -10.05 0.42 13.20
N ASP A 113 -11.32 0.07 13.26
CA ASP A 113 -11.78 -1.29 13.01
C ASP A 113 -11.72 -1.63 11.51
N PHE A 114 -11.49 -2.91 11.20
CA PHE A 114 -11.43 -3.40 9.83
C PHE A 114 -12.01 -4.80 9.70
N LEU A 115 -12.47 -5.13 8.50
CA LEU A 115 -13.01 -6.43 8.12
C LEU A 115 -12.20 -7.01 6.96
N ILE A 116 -11.70 -8.23 7.14
CA ILE A 116 -11.04 -9.00 6.07
C ILE A 116 -12.09 -9.93 5.44
N LYS A 117 -12.53 -9.62 4.23
CA LYS A 117 -13.40 -10.50 3.42
C LYS A 117 -12.52 -11.52 2.70
N VAL A 118 -12.92 -12.78 2.79
CA VAL A 118 -12.24 -13.90 2.13
C VAL A 118 -13.23 -14.66 1.28
N ASN A 119 -12.85 -14.99 0.05
CA ASN A 119 -13.64 -15.81 -0.85
C ASN A 119 -12.73 -16.79 -1.61
N ASP A 120 -13.30 -17.85 -2.19
CA ASP A 120 -12.59 -18.80 -3.03
C ASP A 120 -13.12 -18.83 -4.46
N ARG A 121 -12.22 -18.75 -5.45
CA ARG A 121 -12.63 -18.74 -6.88
C ARG A 121 -13.35 -20.03 -7.26
N ARG A 122 -13.00 -21.17 -6.64
CA ARG A 122 -13.62 -22.47 -6.90
C ARG A 122 -15.06 -22.51 -6.41
N ILE A 123 -15.37 -21.82 -5.31
CA ILE A 123 -16.74 -21.66 -4.82
C ILE A 123 -17.55 -20.85 -5.83
N LEU A 124 -17.03 -19.71 -6.30
CA LEU A 124 -17.69 -18.91 -7.33
C LEU A 124 -17.91 -19.70 -8.63
N ASN A 125 -16.90 -20.44 -9.10
CA ASN A 125 -17.04 -21.33 -10.25
C ASN A 125 -18.17 -22.35 -10.05
N GLY A 126 -18.23 -22.98 -8.88
CA GLY A 126 -19.27 -23.97 -8.53
C GLY A 126 -20.67 -23.35 -8.50
N VAL A 127 -20.83 -22.21 -7.84
CA VAL A 127 -22.09 -21.46 -7.78
C VAL A 127 -22.56 -21.10 -9.19
N PHE A 128 -21.68 -20.57 -10.03
CA PHE A 128 -22.03 -20.18 -11.40
C PHE A 128 -22.42 -21.39 -12.26
N ALA A 129 -21.72 -22.51 -12.11
CA ALA A 129 -22.06 -23.75 -12.80
C ALA A 129 -23.47 -24.25 -12.41
N VAL A 130 -23.80 -24.27 -11.12
CA VAL A 130 -25.14 -24.67 -10.63
C VAL A 130 -26.21 -23.66 -11.06
N CYS A 131 -25.86 -22.37 -11.14
CA CYS A 131 -26.76 -21.33 -11.64
C CYS A 131 -26.94 -21.35 -13.16
N GLY A 132 -26.20 -22.20 -13.90
CA GLY A 132 -26.32 -22.33 -15.35
C GLY A 132 -25.60 -21.23 -16.14
N ILE A 133 -24.59 -20.61 -15.55
CA ILE A 133 -23.80 -19.56 -16.20
C ILE A 133 -22.77 -20.19 -17.14
N PRO A 134 -22.73 -19.79 -18.42
CA PRO A 134 -21.70 -20.27 -19.35
C PRO A 134 -20.30 -19.87 -18.89
N GLU A 135 -19.31 -20.75 -19.06
CA GLU A 135 -17.91 -20.48 -18.72
C GLU A 135 -17.36 -19.24 -19.44
N SER A 136 -17.84 -18.95 -20.65
CA SER A 136 -17.47 -17.76 -21.42
C SER A 136 -17.88 -16.44 -20.76
N LYS A 137 -18.88 -16.44 -19.86
CA LYS A 137 -19.35 -15.27 -19.12
C LYS A 137 -18.78 -15.19 -17.70
N PHE A 138 -17.98 -16.16 -17.27
CA PHE A 138 -17.48 -16.22 -15.89
C PHE A 138 -16.76 -14.92 -15.45
N ILE A 139 -15.85 -14.41 -16.28
CA ILE A 139 -15.03 -13.24 -15.95
C ILE A 139 -15.89 -11.97 -15.86
N THR A 140 -16.81 -11.78 -16.80
CA THR A 140 -17.70 -10.61 -16.82
C THR A 140 -18.62 -10.65 -15.60
N THR A 141 -19.25 -11.79 -15.34
CA THR A 141 -20.16 -11.95 -14.19
C THR A 141 -19.44 -11.77 -12.85
N CYS A 142 -18.20 -12.26 -12.70
CA CYS A 142 -17.38 -11.94 -11.53
C CYS A 142 -17.09 -10.45 -11.37
N SER A 143 -16.81 -9.75 -12.47
CA SER A 143 -16.55 -8.30 -12.47
C SER A 143 -17.80 -7.51 -12.06
N THR A 144 -18.99 -8.00 -12.42
CA THR A 144 -20.27 -7.41 -12.03
C THR A 144 -20.60 -7.69 -10.56
N ILE A 145 -20.34 -8.90 -10.06
CA ILE A 145 -20.51 -9.24 -8.63
C ILE A 145 -19.57 -8.44 -7.73
N ASP A 146 -18.35 -8.13 -8.19
CA ASP A 146 -17.42 -7.28 -7.45
C ASP A 146 -17.99 -5.86 -7.20
N LYS A 147 -19.01 -5.44 -7.95
CA LYS A 147 -19.70 -4.15 -7.74
C LYS A 147 -20.68 -4.19 -6.56
N LEU A 148 -21.04 -5.37 -6.04
CA LEU A 148 -21.95 -5.53 -4.90
C LEU A 148 -21.38 -4.92 -3.60
N ASP A 149 -20.07 -4.69 -3.54
CA ASP A 149 -19.44 -3.93 -2.46
C ASP A 149 -19.86 -2.45 -2.42
N LYS A 150 -20.44 -1.93 -3.51
CA LYS A 150 -20.76 -0.50 -3.69
C LYS A 150 -22.19 -0.24 -4.16
N LEU A 151 -22.77 -1.19 -4.89
CA LEU A 151 -24.09 -1.07 -5.50
C LEU A 151 -25.06 -2.07 -4.84
N PRO A 152 -26.35 -1.72 -4.73
CA PRO A 152 -27.35 -2.66 -4.26
C PRO A 152 -27.52 -3.83 -5.25
N TRP A 153 -27.97 -4.97 -4.73
CA TRP A 153 -28.17 -6.20 -5.52
C TRP A 153 -29.02 -5.98 -6.77
N GLU A 154 -30.08 -5.17 -6.69
CA GLU A 154 -30.95 -4.92 -7.84
C GLU A 154 -30.22 -4.26 -9.02
N GLU A 155 -29.28 -3.35 -8.76
CA GLU A 155 -28.47 -2.74 -9.82
C GLU A 155 -27.50 -3.74 -10.44
N VAL A 156 -26.84 -4.54 -9.59
CA VAL A 156 -25.94 -5.62 -10.02
C VAL A 156 -26.69 -6.65 -10.87
N LYS A 157 -27.90 -7.04 -10.45
CA LYS A 157 -28.79 -7.96 -11.18
C LYS A 157 -29.21 -7.37 -12.52
N ASN A 158 -29.60 -6.09 -12.56
CA ASN A 158 -29.99 -5.42 -13.80
C ASN A 158 -28.84 -5.38 -14.81
N GLU A 159 -27.60 -5.16 -14.35
CA GLU A 159 -26.41 -5.20 -15.21
C GLU A 159 -26.16 -6.61 -15.77
N MET A 160 -26.24 -7.65 -14.94
CA MET A 160 -26.12 -9.05 -15.37
C MET A 160 -27.14 -9.42 -16.46
N VAL A 161 -28.39 -8.99 -16.29
CA VAL A 161 -29.46 -9.32 -17.24
C VAL A 161 -29.36 -8.45 -18.49
N GLY A 162 -29.18 -7.14 -18.32
CA GLY A 162 -29.25 -6.16 -19.41
C GLY A 162 -27.98 -6.07 -20.26
N GLU A 163 -26.80 -6.11 -19.64
CA GLU A 163 -25.52 -5.93 -20.33
C GLU A 163 -24.83 -7.27 -20.64
N GLU A 164 -24.80 -8.19 -19.66
CA GLU A 164 -24.16 -9.49 -19.87
C GLU A 164 -25.08 -10.50 -20.57
N GLY A 165 -26.38 -10.23 -20.63
CA GLY A 165 -27.38 -11.11 -21.26
C GLY A 165 -27.56 -12.43 -20.51
N LEU A 166 -27.51 -12.42 -19.18
CA LEU A 166 -27.90 -13.56 -18.35
C LEU A 166 -29.42 -13.65 -18.22
N SER A 167 -29.96 -14.87 -18.08
CA SER A 167 -31.39 -15.05 -17.81
C SER A 167 -31.73 -14.51 -16.41
N PRO A 168 -32.87 -13.83 -16.22
CA PRO A 168 -33.31 -13.35 -14.91
C PRO A 168 -33.29 -14.44 -13.83
N GLU A 169 -33.70 -15.67 -14.17
CA GLU A 169 -33.73 -16.80 -13.25
C GLU A 169 -32.33 -17.24 -12.80
N ALA A 170 -31.33 -17.09 -13.66
CA ALA A 170 -29.94 -17.38 -13.31
C ALA A 170 -29.37 -16.28 -12.42
N ALA A 171 -29.68 -15.02 -12.70
CA ALA A 171 -29.29 -13.90 -11.86
C ALA A 171 -29.94 -14.01 -10.46
N ASP A 172 -31.23 -14.36 -10.38
CA ASP A 172 -31.92 -14.59 -9.11
C ASP A 172 -31.27 -15.70 -8.28
N ARG A 173 -30.96 -16.85 -8.90
CA ARG A 173 -30.23 -17.92 -8.22
C ARG A 173 -28.84 -17.48 -7.74
N ILE A 174 -28.12 -16.68 -8.52
CA ILE A 174 -26.84 -16.11 -8.07
C ILE A 174 -27.05 -15.25 -6.80
N GLY A 175 -28.10 -14.43 -6.79
CA GLY A 175 -28.46 -13.55 -5.67
C GLY A 175 -28.58 -14.29 -4.35
N GLU A 176 -29.24 -15.45 -4.36
CA GLU A 176 -29.39 -16.31 -3.17
C GLU A 176 -28.06 -16.70 -2.53
N TYR A 177 -26.98 -16.80 -3.30
CA TYR A 177 -25.65 -17.15 -2.79
C TYR A 177 -24.79 -15.92 -2.48
N VAL A 178 -24.75 -14.94 -3.38
CA VAL A 178 -23.79 -13.81 -3.26
C VAL A 178 -24.19 -12.79 -2.20
N GLN A 179 -25.45 -12.80 -1.77
CA GLN A 179 -25.92 -11.96 -0.66
C GLN A 179 -25.66 -12.58 0.72
N LEU A 180 -25.20 -13.84 0.79
CA LEU A 180 -24.88 -14.50 2.05
C LEU A 180 -23.52 -14.03 2.57
N HIS A 181 -23.49 -13.58 3.83
CA HIS A 181 -22.27 -13.26 4.57
C HIS A 181 -22.41 -13.72 6.04
N GLY A 182 -21.32 -14.13 6.69
CA GLY A 182 -21.37 -14.59 8.07
C GLY A 182 -20.02 -14.63 8.77
N GLU A 183 -20.02 -14.48 10.10
CA GLU A 183 -18.83 -14.41 10.97
C GLU A 183 -18.25 -15.79 11.32
N HIS A 184 -19.04 -16.86 11.19
CA HIS A 184 -18.56 -18.24 11.38
C HIS A 184 -17.91 -18.81 10.10
N CYS A 185 -16.83 -18.19 9.68
CA CYS A 185 -15.81 -18.79 8.82
C CYS A 185 -14.43 -18.65 9.48
N GLY A 186 -14.35 -18.88 10.80
CA GLY A 186 -13.06 -19.06 11.44
C GLY A 186 -12.49 -20.38 10.96
N VAL A 187 -11.48 -20.34 10.09
CA VAL A 187 -10.47 -21.38 9.67
C VAL A 187 -10.90 -22.87 9.57
N GLU A 188 -11.72 -23.40 10.46
CA GLU A 188 -12.26 -24.75 10.56
C GLU A 188 -13.26 -25.17 9.45
N PRO A 189 -14.21 -24.33 8.97
CA PRO A 189 -15.08 -24.73 7.84
C PRO A 189 -14.31 -24.85 6.53
N LEU A 190 -13.28 -24.01 6.32
CA LEU A 190 -12.41 -24.10 5.14
C LEU A 190 -11.57 -25.39 5.18
N ALA A 191 -11.05 -25.76 6.36
CA ALA A 191 -10.34 -27.03 6.56
C ALA A 191 -11.24 -28.25 6.31
N SER A 192 -12.51 -28.19 6.72
CA SER A 192 -13.49 -29.27 6.54
C SER A 192 -13.93 -29.42 5.07
N PHE A 193 -14.12 -28.31 4.34
CA PHE A 193 -14.42 -28.34 2.91
C PHE A 193 -13.25 -28.88 2.07
N LEU A 194 -12.01 -28.63 2.50
CA LEU A 194 -10.80 -29.14 1.86
C LEU A 194 -10.56 -30.63 2.11
N GLN A 195 -11.03 -31.20 3.22
CA GLN A 195 -10.99 -32.64 3.47
C GLN A 195 -12.02 -33.44 2.67
N ALA A 196 -13.17 -32.83 2.33
CA ALA A 196 -14.25 -33.51 1.62
C ALA A 196 -14.08 -33.53 0.08
N GLY A 197 -13.20 -32.67 -0.46
CA GLY A 197 -12.89 -32.65 -1.89
C GLY A 197 -11.81 -33.66 -2.25
N GLN A 198 -12.18 -34.78 -2.89
CA GLN A 198 -11.27 -35.48 -3.81
C GLN A 198 -10.92 -34.53 -4.97
N ALA A 199 -10.03 -33.58 -4.73
CA ALA A 199 -9.65 -32.57 -5.70
C ALA A 199 -8.32 -32.99 -6.33
N GLY A 200 -8.37 -33.32 -7.63
CA GLY A 200 -7.19 -33.36 -8.48
C GLY A 200 -6.42 -32.02 -8.46
N PRO A 201 -5.22 -31.97 -9.04
CA PRO A 201 -4.34 -30.82 -8.93
C PRO A 201 -4.89 -29.66 -9.78
N VAL A 202 -5.65 -28.74 -9.18
CA VAL A 202 -6.13 -27.55 -9.88
C VAL A 202 -5.96 -26.28 -9.04
N THR A 203 -5.30 -25.34 -9.72
CA THR A 203 -4.79 -24.01 -9.42
C THR A 203 -5.86 -22.94 -9.16
N GLN A 204 -5.51 -21.94 -8.33
CA GLN A 204 -6.21 -20.65 -8.08
C GLN A 204 -7.36 -20.62 -7.06
N GLY A 205 -7.24 -19.66 -6.14
CA GLY A 205 -8.37 -18.82 -5.75
C GLY A 205 -8.67 -18.74 -4.27
N CYS A 206 -7.88 -18.03 -3.47
CA CYS A 206 -8.42 -17.34 -2.30
C CYS A 206 -8.30 -15.85 -2.60
N LYS A 207 -9.40 -15.08 -2.67
CA LYS A 207 -9.39 -13.63 -2.85
C LYS A 207 -9.56 -12.99 -1.48
N VAL A 208 -8.60 -12.16 -1.11
CA VAL A 208 -8.62 -11.40 0.14
C VAL A 208 -8.95 -9.97 -0.22
N HIS A 209 -9.94 -9.40 0.46
CA HIS A 209 -10.33 -8.02 0.31
C HIS A 209 -10.60 -7.41 1.67
N THR A 210 -9.79 -6.43 2.09
CA THR A 210 -9.94 -5.80 3.40
C THR A 210 -10.58 -4.44 3.26
N GLN A 211 -11.68 -4.22 3.97
CA GLN A 211 -12.40 -2.95 4.05
C GLN A 211 -12.31 -2.43 5.48
N LEU A 212 -12.11 -1.12 5.63
CA LEU A 212 -12.16 -0.50 6.96
C LEU A 212 -13.64 -0.39 7.37
N ALA A 213 -13.93 -0.68 8.64
CA ALA A 213 -15.28 -0.72 9.17
C ALA A 213 -15.59 0.59 9.92
N GLY A 214 -16.73 1.21 9.59
CA GLY A 214 -17.32 2.29 10.38
C GLY A 214 -17.01 3.72 9.89
N PRO A 215 -17.82 4.71 10.35
CA PRO A 215 -17.70 6.10 9.93
C PRO A 215 -16.49 6.74 10.61
N PHE A 216 -15.51 7.18 9.82
CA PHE A 216 -14.52 8.12 10.31
C PHE A 216 -15.20 9.48 10.53
N GLN A 217 -15.78 9.66 11.72
CA GLN A 217 -16.42 10.87 12.24
C GLN A 217 -17.56 11.45 11.37
N GLU A 218 -18.71 11.70 11.99
CA GLU A 218 -19.65 12.70 11.47
C GLU A 218 -18.89 14.02 11.31
N ASN A 219 -18.57 14.41 10.08
CA ASN A 219 -18.33 15.81 9.80
C ASN A 219 -19.61 16.53 10.21
N ALA A 220 -19.50 17.58 11.04
CA ALA A 220 -20.60 18.41 11.53
C ALA A 220 -21.32 19.21 10.41
N GLN A 221 -21.28 18.75 9.17
CA GLN A 221 -21.83 19.37 7.97
C GLN A 221 -22.38 18.31 7.00
N GLY A 222 -23.32 17.47 7.43
CA GLY A 222 -24.30 16.82 6.54
C GLY A 222 -23.80 16.05 5.31
N GLU A 223 -22.53 15.66 5.24
CA GLU A 223 -21.99 14.81 4.18
C GLU A 223 -22.18 13.35 4.55
N GLU A 224 -22.60 12.53 3.59
CA GLU A 224 -22.82 11.09 3.77
C GLU A 224 -21.61 10.40 4.41
N PRO A 225 -21.81 9.41 5.30
CA PRO A 225 -20.72 8.65 5.88
C PRO A 225 -19.85 8.05 4.78
N VAL A 226 -18.58 8.44 4.73
CA VAL A 226 -17.62 7.93 3.76
C VAL A 226 -17.48 6.42 3.99
N SER A 227 -18.12 5.62 3.15
CA SER A 227 -17.86 4.18 3.06
C SER A 227 -16.37 3.99 2.78
N VAL A 228 -15.66 3.43 3.76
CA VAL A 228 -14.21 3.37 3.74
C VAL A 228 -13.78 2.23 2.82
N GLY A 229 -13.42 2.59 1.59
CA GLY A 229 -13.05 1.61 0.58
C GLY A 229 -11.83 0.77 0.94
N SER A 230 -11.62 -0.31 0.18
CA SER A 230 -10.53 -1.29 0.37
C SER A 230 -9.14 -0.73 0.66
N VAL A 231 -8.44 -1.27 1.66
CA VAL A 231 -7.05 -0.87 2.02
C VAL A 231 -6.02 -1.95 1.76
N ALA A 232 -6.46 -3.19 1.53
CA ALA A 232 -5.60 -4.30 1.15
C ALA A 232 -6.37 -5.28 0.26
N GLY A 233 -5.65 -5.94 -0.63
CA GLY A 233 -6.20 -6.98 -1.50
C GLY A 233 -5.14 -8.00 -1.87
N GLY A 234 -5.56 -9.23 -2.18
CA GLY A 234 -4.60 -10.27 -2.50
C GLY A 234 -5.23 -11.59 -2.89
N GLY A 235 -4.39 -12.58 -3.11
CA GLY A 235 -4.83 -13.95 -3.30
C GLY A 235 -3.81 -14.90 -3.87
N ARG A 236 -4.28 -16.12 -4.15
CA ARG A 236 -3.50 -17.22 -4.75
C ARG A 236 -3.56 -17.18 -6.28
N TYR A 237 -2.41 -17.27 -6.95
CA TYR A 237 -2.25 -17.10 -8.40
C TYR A 237 -1.27 -18.10 -9.06
N ASP A 238 -1.40 -19.39 -8.75
CA ASP A 238 -0.46 -20.46 -9.15
C ASP A 238 -0.15 -20.60 -10.66
N GLY A 239 -1.01 -20.08 -11.53
CA GLY A 239 -0.84 -20.15 -12.99
C GLY A 239 0.07 -19.08 -13.58
N LEU A 240 0.33 -17.98 -12.87
CA LEU A 240 0.94 -16.80 -13.47
C LEU A 240 2.41 -17.02 -13.87
N VAL A 241 3.19 -17.71 -13.03
CA VAL A 241 4.61 -18.00 -13.31
C VAL A 241 4.75 -18.91 -14.54
N GLY A 242 3.83 -19.87 -14.71
CA GLY A 242 3.82 -20.76 -15.86
C GLY A 242 3.60 -20.05 -17.20
N MET A 243 3.07 -18.82 -17.19
CA MET A 243 2.94 -18.00 -18.41
C MET A 243 4.26 -17.39 -18.90
N PHE A 244 5.30 -17.39 -18.05
CA PHE A 244 6.62 -16.83 -18.37
C PHE A 244 7.71 -17.92 -18.48
N ASP A 245 7.47 -19.11 -17.94
CA ASP A 245 8.39 -20.24 -18.04
C ASP A 245 8.25 -20.92 -19.42
N PRO A 246 9.34 -21.07 -20.21
CA PRO A 246 9.27 -21.65 -21.56
C PRO A 246 8.75 -23.10 -21.59
N LYS A 247 8.84 -23.83 -20.47
CA LYS A 247 8.33 -25.20 -20.33
C LYS A 247 6.95 -25.24 -19.65
N GLY A 248 6.34 -24.09 -19.38
CA GLY A 248 5.07 -23.98 -18.67
C GLY A 248 5.15 -24.47 -17.22
N ARG A 249 6.34 -24.48 -16.61
CA ARG A 249 6.50 -24.94 -15.23
C ARG A 249 5.70 -24.02 -14.30
N LYS A 250 4.77 -24.61 -13.57
CA LYS A 250 3.97 -23.90 -12.56
C LYS A 250 4.79 -23.73 -11.28
N VAL A 251 4.71 -22.55 -10.69
CA VAL A 251 5.19 -22.25 -9.34
C VAL A 251 3.98 -21.68 -8.60
N PRO A 252 3.42 -22.41 -7.62
CA PRO A 252 2.31 -21.92 -6.82
C PRO A 252 2.70 -20.63 -6.09
N CYS A 253 1.81 -19.66 -6.06
CA CYS A 253 2.07 -18.37 -5.42
C CYS A 253 0.82 -17.87 -4.70
N VAL A 254 1.01 -17.26 -3.55
CA VAL A 254 -0.01 -16.49 -2.83
C VAL A 254 0.61 -15.21 -2.31
N GLY A 255 -0.16 -14.12 -2.31
CA GLY A 255 0.32 -12.85 -1.80
C GLY A 255 -0.77 -11.83 -1.56
N VAL A 256 -0.37 -10.72 -0.97
CA VAL A 256 -1.21 -9.59 -0.58
C VAL A 256 -0.52 -8.29 -0.93
N SER A 257 -1.31 -7.27 -1.24
CA SER A 257 -0.89 -5.91 -1.54
C SER A 257 -1.62 -4.94 -0.61
N ILE A 258 -0.87 -4.09 0.08
CA ILE A 258 -1.42 -3.02 0.91
C ILE A 258 -1.48 -1.73 0.08
N GLY A 259 -2.67 -1.12 0.03
CA GLY A 259 -2.93 0.16 -0.63
C GLY A 259 -2.50 1.34 0.24
N ILE A 260 -1.20 1.63 0.26
CA ILE A 260 -0.63 2.59 1.23
C ILE A 260 -1.07 4.05 1.02
N GLU A 261 -1.47 4.46 -0.19
CA GLU A 261 -1.96 5.83 -0.43
C GLU A 261 -3.18 6.19 0.41
N ARG A 262 -4.12 5.24 0.55
CA ARG A 262 -5.30 5.43 1.38
C ARG A 262 -4.93 5.51 2.85
N ILE A 263 -3.97 4.69 3.27
CA ILE A 263 -3.45 4.69 4.64
C ILE A 263 -2.79 6.04 4.95
N PHE A 264 -1.95 6.57 4.06
CA PHE A 264 -1.35 7.90 4.22
C PHE A 264 -2.39 8.99 4.33
N SER A 265 -3.43 8.95 3.48
CA SER A 265 -4.52 9.94 3.54
C SER A 265 -5.22 9.94 4.91
N ILE A 266 -5.50 8.75 5.47
CA ILE A 266 -6.14 8.61 6.79
C ILE A 266 -5.20 9.09 7.91
N LEU A 267 -3.93 8.70 7.88
CA LEU A 267 -2.94 9.11 8.87
C LEU A 267 -2.72 10.63 8.85
N GLU A 268 -2.61 11.24 7.67
CA GLU A 268 -2.49 12.69 7.54
C GLU A 268 -3.71 13.43 8.10
N GLN A 269 -4.92 12.94 7.85
CA GLN A 269 -6.15 13.52 8.41
C GLN A 269 -6.17 13.43 9.93
N ARG A 270 -5.77 12.28 10.50
CA ARG A 270 -5.65 12.09 11.95
C ARG A 270 -4.65 13.06 12.57
N VAL A 271 -3.47 13.21 11.97
CA VAL A 271 -2.45 14.13 12.51
C VAL A 271 -2.92 15.57 12.40
N LYS A 272 -3.54 15.97 11.27
CA LYS A 272 -4.17 17.30 11.13
C LYS A 272 -5.23 17.55 12.20
N ALA A 273 -6.05 16.55 12.55
CA ALA A 273 -7.07 16.65 13.59
C ALA A 273 -6.47 16.77 15.01
N SER A 274 -5.32 16.14 15.27
CA SER A 274 -4.61 16.25 16.56
C SER A 274 -3.98 17.62 16.81
N GLY A 275 -3.74 18.41 15.75
CA GLY A 275 -2.99 19.66 15.82
C GLY A 275 -1.48 19.48 16.00
N GLU A 276 -0.98 18.25 16.01
CA GLU A 276 0.46 17.97 16.08
C GLU A 276 1.17 18.41 14.79
N LYS A 277 2.31 19.06 14.97
CA LYS A 277 3.15 19.50 13.86
C LYS A 277 4.11 18.38 13.47
N ILE A 278 3.92 17.82 12.28
CA ILE A 278 4.85 16.84 11.72
C ILE A 278 6.18 17.52 11.39
N ARG A 279 7.27 17.02 11.97
CA ARG A 279 8.62 17.45 11.61
C ARG A 279 9.02 16.81 10.28
N THR A 280 9.58 17.61 9.39
CA THR A 280 10.11 17.17 8.09
C THR A 280 11.63 16.93 8.11
N THR A 281 12.27 17.19 9.25
CA THR A 281 13.70 16.98 9.48
C THR A 281 13.93 16.29 10.82
N GLU A 282 15.07 15.61 10.93
CA GLU A 282 15.49 14.92 12.16
C GLU A 282 16.55 15.71 12.94
N THR A 283 16.73 16.99 12.61
CA THR A 283 17.77 17.86 13.17
C THR A 283 17.59 18.01 14.68
N GLN A 284 18.63 17.69 15.43
CA GLN A 284 18.62 17.65 16.89
C GLN A 284 19.02 18.99 17.49
N VAL A 285 19.97 19.71 16.85
CA VAL A 285 20.52 20.95 17.40
C VAL A 285 20.84 21.96 16.30
N LEU A 286 20.52 23.24 16.54
CA LEU A 286 20.96 24.35 15.71
C LEU A 286 22.18 25.03 16.35
N VAL A 287 23.30 25.13 15.63
CA VAL A 287 24.45 25.94 16.05
C VAL A 287 24.16 27.41 15.75
N ALA A 288 24.04 28.18 16.82
CA ALA A 288 23.61 29.57 16.79
C ALA A 288 24.64 30.52 17.39
N THR A 289 24.53 31.80 17.06
CA THR A 289 25.32 32.86 17.73
C THR A 289 24.57 34.19 17.77
N PRO A 290 24.66 34.97 18.86
CA PRO A 290 24.13 36.33 18.91
C PRO A 290 25.11 37.37 18.35
N GLN A 291 26.38 37.01 18.17
CA GLN A 291 27.47 37.92 17.83
C GLN A 291 27.83 37.84 16.35
N LYS A 292 28.61 38.82 15.89
CA LYS A 292 29.11 38.89 14.52
C LYS A 292 30.45 38.18 14.40
N HIS A 293 30.88 37.88 13.18
CA HIS A 293 32.20 37.34 12.85
C HIS A 293 32.53 35.95 13.44
N LEU A 294 31.54 35.23 14.00
CA LEU A 294 31.72 33.88 14.55
C LEU A 294 31.38 32.73 13.58
N VAL A 295 31.45 32.98 12.27
CA VAL A 295 31.19 31.93 11.26
C VAL A 295 32.17 30.77 11.40
N ALA A 296 33.46 31.04 11.57
CA ALA A 296 34.47 30.00 11.70
C ALA A 296 34.24 29.12 12.94
N ALA A 297 33.88 29.74 14.07
CA ALA A 297 33.54 29.02 15.29
C ALA A 297 32.31 28.13 15.12
N ARG A 298 31.24 28.65 14.48
CA ARG A 298 30.05 27.84 14.18
C ARG A 298 30.35 26.68 13.23
N LEU A 299 31.16 26.92 12.19
CA LEU A 299 31.60 25.88 11.25
C LEU A 299 32.45 24.80 11.94
N LYS A 300 33.30 25.19 12.89
CA LYS A 300 34.06 24.24 13.69
C LYS A 300 33.14 23.37 14.55
N LEU A 301 32.27 24.00 15.33
CA LEU A 301 31.36 23.28 16.23
C LEU A 301 30.39 22.36 15.47
N ILE A 302 29.80 22.82 14.37
CA ILE A 302 28.89 21.98 13.58
C ILE A 302 29.62 20.77 12.98
N SER A 303 30.88 20.92 12.56
CA SER A 303 31.70 19.80 12.11
C SER A 303 31.96 18.79 13.22
N GLU A 304 32.32 19.25 14.42
CA GLU A 304 32.54 18.38 15.58
C GLU A 304 31.26 17.62 15.97
N LEU A 305 30.10 18.27 15.90
CA LEU A 305 28.80 17.64 16.12
C LEU A 305 28.51 16.56 15.07
N TRP A 306 28.77 16.83 13.79
CA TRP A 306 28.61 15.85 12.72
C TRP A 306 29.59 14.67 12.87
N ASP A 307 30.84 14.93 13.23
CA ASP A 307 31.85 13.89 13.48
C ASP A 307 31.46 13.00 14.67
N ALA A 308 30.70 13.54 15.63
CA ALA A 308 30.09 12.81 16.74
C ALA A 308 28.75 12.12 16.39
N GLY A 309 28.28 12.22 15.14
CA GLY A 309 27.02 11.62 14.68
C GLY A 309 25.75 12.38 15.09
N ILE A 310 25.88 13.63 15.57
CA ILE A 310 24.76 14.48 15.97
C ILE A 310 24.22 15.21 14.74
N LYS A 311 22.90 15.16 14.54
CA LYS A 311 22.22 15.84 13.43
C LYS A 311 22.12 17.34 13.73
N ALA A 312 23.15 18.08 13.33
CA ALA A 312 23.24 19.52 13.57
C ALA A 312 23.02 20.35 12.30
N GLU A 313 22.48 21.56 12.46
CA GLU A 313 22.37 22.55 11.38
C GLU A 313 22.88 23.93 11.83
N MET A 314 23.15 24.82 10.88
CA MET A 314 23.36 26.24 11.15
C MET A 314 22.76 27.08 10.02
N LEU A 315 22.35 28.32 10.33
CA LEU A 315 21.92 29.24 9.26
C LEU A 315 23.12 29.66 8.40
N TYR A 316 22.97 29.51 7.07
CA TYR A 316 23.93 29.95 6.05
C TYR A 316 23.95 31.48 5.88
N LYS A 317 24.24 32.20 6.96
CA LYS A 317 24.45 33.65 7.01
C LYS A 317 25.70 33.94 7.81
N LYS A 318 26.43 34.99 7.45
CA LYS A 318 27.63 35.40 8.20
C LYS A 318 27.27 35.80 9.64
N ASP A 319 26.36 36.76 9.76
CA ASP A 319 25.96 37.35 11.05
C ASP A 319 24.43 37.27 11.26
N PRO A 320 23.87 36.07 11.51
CA PRO A 320 22.45 35.90 11.75
C PRO A 320 22.04 36.53 13.09
N LYS A 321 20.86 37.18 13.13
CA LYS A 321 20.27 37.62 14.40
C LYS A 321 19.83 36.40 15.22
N LEU A 322 20.10 36.37 16.52
CA LEU A 322 19.70 35.26 17.41
C LEU A 322 18.20 34.96 17.33
N LEU A 323 17.36 35.99 17.36
CA LEU A 323 15.90 35.84 17.23
C LEU A 323 15.49 35.05 15.98
N LYS A 324 16.15 35.29 14.83
CA LYS A 324 15.84 34.58 13.58
C LYS A 324 16.31 33.13 13.61
N GLN A 325 17.33 32.80 14.39
CA GLN A 325 17.82 31.44 14.58
C GLN A 325 16.86 30.65 15.47
N LEU A 326 16.40 31.24 16.57
CA LEU A 326 15.42 30.61 17.45
C LEU A 326 14.06 30.42 16.77
N GLN A 327 13.60 31.42 16.00
CA GLN A 327 12.38 31.27 15.18
C GLN A 327 12.51 30.11 14.18
N TYR A 328 13.69 29.94 13.56
CA TYR A 328 13.94 28.81 12.67
C TYR A 328 13.81 27.47 13.40
N CYS A 329 14.30 27.35 14.63
CA CYS A 329 14.11 26.15 15.44
C CYS A 329 12.62 25.89 15.72
N GLU A 330 11.85 26.92 16.12
CA GLU A 330 10.40 26.80 16.37
C GLU A 330 9.64 26.40 15.09
N ASP A 331 10.00 26.99 13.95
CA ASP A 331 9.37 26.75 12.65
C ASP A 331 9.68 25.35 12.11
N THR A 332 10.83 24.75 12.45
CA THR A 332 11.25 23.42 11.98
C THR A 332 11.15 22.32 13.04
N GLY A 333 10.82 22.68 14.28
CA GLY A 333 10.72 21.76 15.41
C GLY A 333 12.06 21.27 15.94
N ILE A 334 13.17 21.98 15.69
CA ILE A 334 14.48 21.63 16.25
C ILE A 334 14.45 21.86 17.78
N PRO A 335 14.76 20.85 18.61
CA PRO A 335 14.55 20.94 20.05
C PRO A 335 15.62 21.77 20.77
N LEU A 336 16.85 21.82 20.25
CA LEU A 336 17.99 22.45 20.93
C LEU A 336 18.67 23.52 20.07
N ALA A 337 19.21 24.54 20.73
CA ALA A 337 20.11 25.52 20.13
C ALA A 337 21.44 25.58 20.91
N ALA A 338 22.54 25.25 20.24
CA ALA A 338 23.90 25.37 20.75
C ALA A 338 24.44 26.77 20.43
N ILE A 339 24.46 27.66 21.43
CA ILE A 339 24.77 29.07 21.28
C ILE A 339 26.25 29.31 21.60
N VAL A 340 26.98 29.83 20.60
CA VAL A 340 28.41 30.17 20.69
C VAL A 340 28.58 31.69 20.75
N GLY A 341 29.37 32.15 21.71
CA GLY A 341 29.83 33.53 21.86
C GLY A 341 31.34 33.59 22.15
N GLU A 342 31.92 34.78 22.10
CA GLU A 342 33.36 35.00 22.36
C GLU A 342 33.79 34.56 23.76
N GLN A 343 32.96 34.83 24.78
CA GLN A 343 33.24 34.41 26.16
C GLN A 343 33.13 32.89 26.28
N GLU A 344 32.08 32.28 25.72
CA GLU A 344 31.90 30.84 25.67
C GLU A 344 33.09 30.13 25.01
N LEU A 345 33.59 30.66 23.89
CA LEU A 345 34.78 30.13 23.23
C LEU A 345 36.05 30.26 24.08
N THR A 346 36.19 31.36 24.83
CA THR A 346 37.32 31.58 25.74
C THR A 346 37.26 30.62 26.92
N ASP A 347 36.07 30.40 27.45
CA ASP A 347 35.79 29.50 28.58
C ASP A 347 35.80 28.02 28.17
N GLY A 348 35.82 27.72 26.86
CA GLY A 348 35.78 26.35 26.34
C GLY A 348 34.41 25.66 26.52
N VAL A 349 33.35 26.44 26.64
CA VAL A 349 31.97 25.96 26.89
C VAL A 349 31.04 26.36 25.75
N VAL A 350 29.86 25.76 25.70
CA VAL A 350 28.74 26.18 24.84
C VAL A 350 27.51 26.40 25.71
N LYS A 351 26.69 27.39 25.34
CA LYS A 351 25.39 27.56 25.98
C LYS A 351 24.35 26.75 25.21
N LEU A 352 23.85 25.68 25.82
CA LEU A 352 22.77 24.88 25.26
C LEU A 352 21.43 25.44 25.73
N ARG A 353 20.56 25.76 24.78
CA ARG A 353 19.21 26.24 25.04
C ARG A 353 18.18 25.24 24.56
N ASP A 354 17.26 24.87 25.44
CA ASP A 354 16.05 24.16 25.05
C ASP A 354 15.06 25.14 24.40
N VAL A 355 14.60 24.84 23.19
CA VAL A 355 13.79 25.76 22.39
C VAL A 355 12.37 25.90 22.95
N ALA A 356 11.81 24.81 23.51
CA ALA A 356 10.45 24.79 24.02
C ALA A 356 10.35 25.44 25.40
N THR A 357 11.22 25.05 26.35
CA THR A 357 11.23 25.54 27.73
C THR A 357 11.95 26.87 27.88
N ARG A 358 12.85 27.21 26.94
CA ARG A 358 13.72 28.39 26.95
C ARG A 358 14.77 28.37 28.05
N GLU A 359 14.96 27.25 28.72
CA GLU A 359 16.00 27.05 29.71
C GLU A 359 17.38 26.99 29.03
N GLU A 360 18.40 27.52 29.71
CA GLU A 360 19.76 27.60 29.20
C GLU A 360 20.73 26.99 30.21
N VAL A 361 21.58 26.07 29.74
CA VAL A 361 22.62 25.42 30.53
C VAL A 361 23.96 25.66 29.86
N ARG A 362 25.00 25.95 30.66
CA ARG A 362 26.39 26.01 30.20
C ARG A 362 26.98 24.60 30.27
N MET A 363 27.57 24.13 29.17
CA MET A 363 28.13 22.79 29.02
C MET A 363 29.54 22.83 28.46
#